data_AF-A0A945NHK0-F1
#
_entry.id   AF-A0A945NHK0-F1
#
_cell.length_a   1.000
_cell.length_b   1.000
_cell.length_c   1.000
_cell.angle_alpha   90.00
_cell.angle_beta   90.00
_cell.angle_gamma   90.00
#
_symmetry.space_group_name_H-M   'P 1'
#
loop_
_entity.id
_entity.type
_entity.pdbx_description
1 polymer ?
#
loop_
_entity_poly.entity_id
_entity_poly.type
_entity_poly.pdbx_seq_one_letter_code
_entity_poly.pdbx_strand_id
1 'polypeptide(L)' 'VSLFIDSILRALPEPSPQDRVFIASGSANIAQELRAEGWLVVEQFSADLNNDNPLESAKNAACTHVWDGSKVVPLTDT' A
#
# COMPACT_ATOMS: atom_id res chain seq x y z
N VAL A 1 -5.78 -5.84 35.77
CA VAL A 1 -5.47 -4.55 35.11
C VAL A 1 -6.15 -4.56 33.77
N SER A 2 -6.89 -3.50 33.42
CA SER A 2 -7.61 -3.39 32.16
C SER A 2 -7.08 -2.18 31.39
N LEU A 3 -6.89 -2.31 30.08
CA LEU A 3 -6.45 -1.25 29.17
C LEU A 3 -7.65 -0.69 28.41
N PHE A 4 -7.84 0.63 28.45
CA PHE A 4 -8.92 1.31 27.74
C PHE A 4 -8.39 1.86 26.40
N ILE A 5 -8.52 1.06 25.34
CA ILE A 5 -7.94 1.34 24.02
C ILE A 5 -8.52 2.62 23.40
N ASP A 6 -9.81 2.87 23.57
CA ASP A 6 -10.52 4.06 23.08
C ASP A 6 -9.87 5.37 23.54
N SER A 7 -9.54 5.45 24.82
CA SER A 7 -8.93 6.63 25.44
C SER A 7 -7.51 6.86 24.93
N ILE A 8 -6.77 5.77 24.66
CA ILE A 8 -5.42 5.83 24.08
C ILE A 8 -5.50 6.33 22.63
N LEU A 9 -6.36 5.73 21.81
CA LEU A 9 -6.49 6.10 20.39
C LEU A 9 -6.89 7.57 20.21
N ARG A 10 -7.76 8.11 21.07
CA ARG A 10 -8.18 9.52 21.00
C ARG A 10 -7.11 10.51 21.47
N ALA A 11 -6.14 10.05 22.26
CA ALA A 11 -5.04 10.89 22.75
C ALA A 11 -3.83 10.89 21.80
N LEU A 12 -3.76 9.97 20.84
CA LEU A 12 -2.69 9.92 19.86
C LEU A 12 -2.85 11.05 18.82
N PRO A 13 -1.75 11.70 18.40
CA PRO A 13 -1.77 12.64 17.29
C PRO A 13 -2.08 11.91 15.98
N GLU A 14 -2.57 12.65 14.98
CA GLU A 14 -2.74 12.10 13.64
C GLU A 14 -1.40 11.63 13.07
N PRO A 15 -1.31 10.40 12.53
CA PRO A 15 -0.10 9.92 11.91
C PRO A 15 0.15 10.70 10.61
N SER A 16 1.42 11.02 10.34
CA SER A 16 1.81 11.61 9.06
C SER A 16 1.48 10.64 7.93
N PRO A 17 0.80 11.08 6.85
CA PRO A 17 0.59 10.24 5.68
C PRO A 17 1.94 9.86 5.09
N GLN A 18 2.12 8.56 4.83
CA GLN A 18 3.32 8.03 4.18
C GLN A 18 2.93 7.53 2.80
N ASP A 19 3.74 7.86 1.80
CA ASP A 19 3.54 7.38 0.44
C ASP A 19 3.67 5.86 0.36
N ARG A 20 2.72 5.24 -0.34
CA ARG A 20 2.64 3.78 -0.49
C ARG A 20 2.53 3.42 -1.95
N VAL A 21 3.29 2.41 -2.34
CA VAL A 21 3.29 1.86 -3.69
C VAL A 21 2.60 0.51 -3.72
N PHE A 22 1.61 0.37 -4.59
CA PHE A 22 0.96 -0.91 -4.86
C PHE A 22 1.70 -1.65 -5.97
N ILE A 23 1.91 -2.95 -5.80
CA ILE A 23 2.54 -3.82 -6.79
C ILE A 23 1.59 -4.99 -7.10
N ALA A 24 1.22 -5.12 -8.37
CA ALA A 24 0.50 -6.28 -8.87
C ALA A 24 1.37 -7.54 -8.77
N SER A 25 0.72 -8.71 -8.66
CA SER A 25 1.43 -9.97 -8.41
C SER A 25 2.56 -10.28 -9.41
N GLY A 26 3.56 -11.04 -8.96
CA GLY A 26 4.67 -11.52 -9.79
C GLY A 26 5.97 -10.72 -9.69
N SER A 27 6.08 -9.75 -8.77
CA SER A 27 7.22 -8.82 -8.69
C SER A 27 7.90 -8.79 -7.31
N ALA A 28 8.10 -9.95 -6.66
CA ALA A 28 8.67 -10.03 -5.31
C ALA A 28 10.07 -9.37 -5.18
N ASN A 29 10.90 -9.47 -6.22
CA ASN A 29 12.22 -8.81 -6.23
C ASN A 29 12.08 -7.28 -6.22
N ILE A 30 11.19 -6.73 -7.06
CA ILE A 30 10.91 -5.28 -7.10
C ILE A 30 10.33 -4.80 -5.77
N ALA A 31 9.46 -5.60 -5.13
CA ALA A 31 8.93 -5.28 -3.82
C ALA A 31 10.03 -5.17 -2.76
N GLN A 32 11.07 -5.99 -2.84
CA GLN A 32 12.23 -5.89 -1.95
C GLN A 32 13.09 -4.67 -2.26
N GLU A 33 13.35 -4.38 -3.53
CA GLU A 33 14.12 -3.21 -3.98
C GLU A 33 13.45 -1.90 -3.54
N LEU A 34 12.14 -1.74 -3.79
CA LEU A 34 11.39 -0.55 -3.39
C LEU A 34 11.34 -0.37 -1.87
N ARG A 35 11.27 -1.46 -1.10
CA ARG A 35 11.40 -1.39 0.38
C ARG A 35 12.78 -0.91 0.81
N ALA A 36 13.84 -1.34 0.12
CA ALA A 36 15.20 -0.89 0.40
C ALA A 36 15.40 0.60 0.06
N GLU A 37 14.64 1.12 -0.91
CA GLU A 37 14.56 2.55 -1.23
C GLU A 37 13.72 3.37 -0.23
N GLY A 38 13.02 2.71 0.70
CA GLY A 38 12.22 3.36 1.75
C GLY A 38 10.72 3.45 1.46
N TRP A 39 10.23 2.84 0.37
CA TRP A 39 8.81 2.81 0.08
C TRP A 39 8.05 1.87 1.02
N LEU A 40 6.83 2.28 1.38
CA LEU A 40 5.85 1.37 1.97
C LEU A 40 5.18 0.59 0.84
N VAL A 41 5.56 -0.67 0.69
CA VAL A 41 5.09 -1.54 -0.40
C VAL A 41 3.87 -2.36 0.02
N VAL A 42 2.81 -2.30 -0.77
CA VAL A 42 1.62 -3.16 -0.67
C VAL A 42 1.58 -4.08 -1.88
N GLU A 43 1.58 -5.38 -1.64
CA GLU A 43 1.54 -6.40 -2.71
C GLU A 43 0.12 -6.91 -2.88
N GLN A 44 -0.29 -7.13 -4.12
CA GLN A 44 -1.58 -7.75 -4.43
C GLN A 44 -1.62 -9.17 -3.85
N PHE A 45 -2.60 -9.44 -3.00
CA PHE A 45 -2.85 -10.77 -2.46
C PHE A 45 -4.07 -11.38 -3.15
N SER A 46 -3.86 -12.00 -4.31
CA SER A 46 -4.93 -12.65 -5.07
C SER A 46 -4.49 -14.02 -5.59
N ALA A 47 -5.40 -14.99 -5.51
CA ALA A 47 -5.21 -16.31 -6.10
C ALA A 47 -5.43 -16.31 -7.62
N ASP A 48 -6.17 -15.31 -8.13
CA ASP A 48 -6.58 -15.20 -9.52
C ASP A 48 -6.15 -13.84 -10.08
N LEU A 49 -4.93 -13.80 -10.64
CA LEU A 49 -4.25 -12.56 -11.03
C LEU A 49 -4.96 -11.79 -12.16
N ASN A 50 -5.92 -12.42 -12.83
CA ASN A 50 -6.66 -11.84 -13.94
C ASN A 50 -8.05 -11.30 -13.55
N ASN A 51 -8.50 -11.53 -12.31
CA ASN A 51 -9.87 -11.18 -11.89
C ASN A 51 -9.93 -9.87 -11.08
N ASP A 52 -8.87 -9.53 -10.35
CA ASP A 52 -8.81 -8.28 -9.61
C ASP A 52 -8.26 -7.14 -10.46
N ASN A 53 -8.98 -6.01 -10.49
CA ASN A 53 -8.47 -4.77 -11.04
C ASN A 53 -7.36 -4.21 -10.10
N PRO A 54 -6.10 -4.13 -10.56
CA PRO A 54 -4.99 -3.67 -9.72
C PRO A 54 -5.16 -2.24 -9.22
N LEU A 55 -5.81 -1.36 -10.01
CA LEU A 55 -6.02 0.04 -9.62
C LEU A 55 -7.06 0.15 -8.50
N GLU A 56 -8.15 -0.62 -8.58
CA GLU A 56 -9.15 -0.65 -7.52
C GLU A 56 -8.57 -1.24 -6.22
N SER A 57 -7.71 -2.26 -6.35
CA SER A 57 -6.98 -2.82 -5.21
C SER A 57 -6.04 -1.79 -4.56
N ALA A 58 -5.31 -1.02 -5.39
CA ALA A 58 -4.44 0.06 -4.92
C ALA A 58 -5.24 1.16 -4.20
N LYS A 59 -6.38 1.59 -4.76
CA LYS A 59 -7.29 2.56 -4.16
C LYS A 59 -7.81 2.07 -2.80
N ASN A 60 -8.32 0.83 -2.73
CA ASN A 60 -8.87 0.24 -1.51
C ASN A 60 -7.81 0.06 -0.41
N ALA A 61 -6.55 -0.17 -0.79
CA ALA A 61 -5.42 -0.24 0.14
C ALA A 61 -4.87 1.14 0.55
N ALA A 62 -5.51 2.24 0.11
CA ALA A 62 -5.06 3.61 0.30
C ALA A 62 -3.62 3.85 -0.16
N CYS A 63 -3.24 3.26 -1.30
CA CYS A 63 -1.95 3.52 -1.92
C CYS A 63 -1.96 4.86 -2.67
N THR A 64 -0.86 5.59 -2.62
CA THR A 64 -0.69 6.86 -3.34
C THR A 64 -0.05 6.66 -4.71
N HIS A 65 0.62 5.52 -4.91
CA HIS A 65 1.34 5.17 -6.13
C HIS A 65 1.10 3.72 -6.53
N VAL A 66 1.38 3.40 -7.79
CA VAL A 66 1.38 2.05 -8.34
C VAL A 66 2.68 1.80 -9.10
N TRP A 67 3.13 0.55 -9.12
CA TRP A 67 4.20 0.11 -10.01
C TRP A 67 3.64 -0.23 -11.39
N ASP A 68 4.10 0.47 -12.43
CA ASP A 68 3.62 0.28 -13.81
C ASP A 68 4.32 -0.86 -14.58
N GLY A 69 5.25 -1.56 -13.93
CA GLY A 69 6.15 -2.55 -14.55
C GLY A 69 7.58 -2.04 -14.75
N SER A 70 7.79 -0.73 -14.69
CA SER A 70 9.09 -0.09 -14.92
C SER A 70 9.44 0.99 -13.90
N LYS A 71 8.45 1.69 -13.36
CA LYS A 71 8.62 2.78 -12.41
C LYS A 71 7.41 2.92 -11.48
N VAL A 72 7.63 3.64 -10.38
CA VAL A 72 6.57 4.09 -9.49
C VAL A 72 5.86 5.29 -10.13
N VAL A 73 4.54 5.22 -10.30
CA VAL A 73 3.71 6.30 -10.84
C VAL A 73 2.61 6.68 -9.86
N PRO A 74 2.23 7.97 -9.76
CA PRO A 74 1.12 8.40 -8.91
C PRO A 74 -0.19 7.73 -9.32
N LEU A 75 -0.95 7.25 -8.34
CA LEU A 75 -2.30 6.74 -8.54
C LEU A 75 -3.20 7.95 -8.84
N THR A 76 -3.52 8.14 -10.12
CA THR A 76 -4.34 9.28 -10.55
C THR A 76 -5.82 8.93 -10.36
N ASP A 77 -6.55 9.81 -9.69
CA ASP A 77 -7.99 9.70 -9.47
C ASP A 77 -8.72 10.09 -10.77
N THR A 78 -9.04 9.10 -11.62
CA THR A 78 -10.07 9.22 -12.66
C THR A 78 -11.31 8.48 -12.26
#